data_AF-A0A8T6SC85-F1
#
_entry.id   AF-A0A8T6SC85-F1
#
_cell.length_a   1.000
_cell.length_b   1.000
_cell.length_c   1.000
_cell.angle_alpha   90.00
_cell.angle_beta   90.00
_cell.angle_gamma   90.00
#
_symmetry.space_group_name_H-M   'P 1'
#
loop_
_entity.id
_entity.type
_entity.pdbx_description
1 polymer ?
#
loop_
_entity_poly.entity_id
_entity_poly.type
_entity_poly.pdbx_seq_one_letter_code
_entity_poly.pdbx_strand_id
1 'polypeptide(L)' 'GVPSGVVSIPTRYIHSPTALLSLEDAENSVKLIVAATRKIHEYF' A
#
# COMPACT_ATOMS: atom_id res chain seq x y z
N GLY A 1 -18.52 -3.95 -13.33
CA GLY A 1 -17.43 -4.39 -12.43
C GLY A 1 -17.00 -3.23 -11.57
N VAL A 2 -16.33 -3.48 -10.44
CA VAL A 2 -15.82 -2.43 -9.54
C VAL A 2 -14.32 -2.26 -9.79
N PRO A 3 -13.82 -1.05 -10.14
CA PRO A 3 -12.39 -0.79 -10.26
C PRO A 3 -11.67 -1.15 -8.95
N SER A 4 -10.67 -2.03 -9.03
CA SER A 4 -9.95 -2.55 -7.86
C SER A 4 -8.45 -2.56 -8.13
N GLY A 5 -7.67 -2.19 -7.12
CA GLY A 5 -6.21 -2.20 -7.17
C GLY A 5 -5.63 -2.48 -5.79
N VAL A 6 -4.40 -3.00 -5.74
CA VAL A 6 -3.72 -3.39 -4.49
C VAL A 6 -2.37 -2.69 -4.41
N VAL A 7 -2.06 -2.16 -3.22
CA VAL A 7 -0.74 -1.64 -2.85
C VAL A 7 -0.26 -2.46 -1.66
N SER A 8 0.95 -3.01 -1.76
CA SER A 8 1.55 -3.87 -0.73
C SER A 8 2.90 -3.32 -0.30
N ILE A 9 3.21 -3.39 1.00
CA ILE A 9 4.50 -2.99 1.55
C ILE A 9 5.47 -4.18 1.46
N PRO A 10 6.70 -4.00 0.94
CA PRO A 10 7.72 -5.05 0.96
C PRO A 10 7.95 -5.57 2.39
N THR A 11 7.67 -6.85 2.59
CA THR A 11 7.73 -7.49 3.91
C THR A 11 8.40 -8.86 3.78
N ARG A 12 9.31 -9.18 4.70
CA ARG A 12 9.94 -10.50 4.82
C ARG A 12 9.24 -11.34 5.89
N TYR A 13 9.23 -12.65 5.68
CA TYR A 13 8.69 -13.65 6.63
C TYR A 13 7.17 -13.53 6.88
N ILE A 14 6.40 -13.21 5.84
CA ILE A 14 4.94 -12.95 5.91
C ILE A 14 4.06 -14.13 6.37
N HIS A 15 4.63 -15.32 6.50
CA HIS A 15 3.95 -16.52 7.03
C HIS A 15 4.67 -17.11 8.25
N SER A 16 5.59 -16.36 8.86
CA SER A 16 6.23 -16.73 10.11
C SER A 16 5.52 -16.05 11.29
N PRO A 17 5.73 -16.51 12.55
CA PRO A 17 5.15 -15.85 13.73
C PRO A 17 5.52 -14.37 13.88
N THR A 18 6.61 -13.95 13.26
CA THR A 18 7.06 -12.55 13.18
C THR A 18 7.43 -12.20 11.74
N ALA A 19 7.03 -11.01 11.29
CA ALA A 19 7.40 -10.45 9.99
C ALA A 19 8.23 -9.19 10.15
N LEU A 20 8.99 -8.83 9.11
CA LEU A 20 9.87 -7.65 9.10
C LEU A 20 9.58 -6.79 7.88
N LEU A 21 9.47 -5.48 8.10
CA LEU A 21 9.29 -4.47 7.06
C LEU A 21 10.15 -3.24 7.35
N SER A 22 10.33 -2.38 6.35
CA SER A 22 10.91 -1.05 6.53
C SER A 22 9.85 -0.05 6.96
N LEU A 23 10.12 0.72 8.02
CA LEU A 23 9.22 1.80 8.45
C LEU A 23 9.08 2.88 7.37
N GLU A 24 10.15 3.17 6.65
CA GLU A 24 10.13 4.12 5.54
C GLU A 24 9.19 3.65 4.41
N ASP A 25 9.22 2.37 4.06
CA ASP A 25 8.31 1.81 3.04
C ASP A 25 6.84 1.85 3.50
N ALA A 26 6.59 1.66 4.80
CA ALA A 26 5.26 1.80 5.36
C ALA A 26 4.76 3.25 5.24
N GLU A 27 5.57 4.24 5.63
CA GLU A 27 5.23 5.66 5.50
C GLU A 27 5.01 6.08 4.05
N ASN A 28 5.88 5.63 3.14
CA ASN A 28 5.76 5.96 1.72
C ASN A 28 4.54 5.30 1.08
N SER A 29 4.16 4.09 1.50
CA SER A 29 2.93 3.43 1.06
C SER A 29 1.68 4.19 1.50
N VAL A 30 1.67 4.73 2.73
CA VAL A 30 0.59 5.61 3.20
C VAL A 30 0.51 6.88 2.34
N LYS A 31 1.63 7.55 2.08
CA LYS A 31 1.67 8.74 1.22
C LYS A 31 1.11 8.44 -0.17
N LEU A 32 1.48 7.29 -0.75
CA LEU A 32 0.99 6.84 -2.06
C LEU A 32 -0.52 6.60 -2.06
N ILE A 33 -1.05 5.82 -1.10
CA ILE A 33 -2.48 5.52 -1.02
C ILE A 33 -3.29 6.79 -0.83
N VAL A 34 -2.87 7.69 0.07
CA VAL A 34 -3.55 8.98 0.30
C VAL A 34 -3.57 9.83 -0.97
N ALA A 35 -2.45 9.92 -1.68
CA ALA A 35 -2.38 10.66 -2.94
C ALA A 35 -3.28 10.03 -4.02
N ALA A 36 -3.27 8.70 -4.14
CA ALA A 36 -4.10 7.97 -5.09
C ALA A 36 -5.59 8.15 -4.80
N THR A 37 -6.04 7.97 -3.55
CA THR A 37 -7.44 8.17 -3.15
C THR A 37 -7.91 9.61 -3.41
N ARG A 38 -7.05 10.60 -3.22
CA ARG A 38 -7.41 12.00 -3.53
C ARG A 38 -7.58 12.26 -5.02
N LYS A 39 -6.81 11.60 -5.88
CA LYS A 39 -6.83 11.80 -7.34
C LYS A 39 -7.77 10.85 -8.08
N ILE A 40 -8.27 9.78 -7.44
CA ILE A 40 -8.98 8.72 -8.16
C ILE A 40 -10.24 9.19 -8.88
N HIS A 41 -10.91 10.21 -8.35
CA HIS A 41 -12.10 10.85 -8.95
C HIS A 41 -11.81 11.61 -10.26
N GLU A 42 -10.54 11.83 -10.61
CA GLU A 42 -10.16 12.43 -11.90
C GLU A 42 -10.14 11.39 -13.03
N TYR A 43 -10.15 10.09 -12.70
CA TYR A 43 -9.97 8.98 -13.65
C TYR A 43 -11.19 8.08 -13.80
N PHE A 44 -12.11 8.10 -12.83
CA PHE A 44 -13.36 7.34 -12.79
C PHE A 44 -14.48 8.22 -12.26
#